data_AF-A0A9E5D309-F1
#
_entry.id   AF-A0A9E5D309-F1
#
_cell.length_a   1.000
_cell.length_b   1.000
_cell.length_c   1.000
_cell.angle_alpha   90.00
_cell.angle_beta   90.00
_cell.angle_gamma   90.00
#
_symmetry.space_group_name_H-M   'P 1'
#
loop_
_entity.id
_entity.type
_entity.pdbx_description
1 polymer ?
#
loop_
_entity_poly.entity_id
_entity_poly.type
_entity_poly.pdbx_seq_one_letter_code
_entity_poly.pdbx_strand_id
1 'polypeptide(L)'
;MAQEITKLDDPIDVMYLMHAAFEALSERVERLAAEGQDGGDLGEFRESFDFWVKQLLYHATTEDTYMTAPLVNCQPARESEAEHAELAQQGTELIAYLDKGDEAGISDSIRTAVLALEEAEHKELAGRLEEVEELLKKEIGRDKVLARTRRHLYQRVMALRVLEFDHFENEEAFVLSLVRERIAEEQQLGMVRHLLIDDEAENPRWIIDWVAEELAPAQRNLLASLESRFSEVPIASG
;
A
#
# COMPACT_ATOMS: atom_id res chain seq x y z
N MET A 1 -19.35 7.00 2.03
CA MET A 1 -19.77 6.23 3.23
C MET A 1 -19.71 4.77 2.83
N ALA A 2 -18.59 4.12 3.12
CA ALA A 2 -18.44 2.69 2.89
C ALA A 2 -19.56 1.94 3.62
N GLN A 3 -20.16 0.94 2.98
CA GLN A 3 -21.12 0.06 3.63
C GLN A 3 -20.44 -0.62 4.82
N GLU A 4 -21.16 -0.74 5.94
CA GLU A 4 -20.65 -1.50 7.08
C GLU A 4 -20.44 -2.97 6.65
N ILE A 5 -19.18 -3.41 6.65
CA ILE A 5 -18.80 -4.78 6.29
C ILE A 5 -19.24 -5.68 7.45
N THR A 6 -20.34 -6.40 7.23
CA THR A 6 -20.99 -7.24 8.27
C THR A 6 -20.72 -8.73 8.09
N LYS A 7 -20.13 -9.12 6.96
CA LYS A 7 -19.80 -10.51 6.62
C LYS A 7 -18.66 -10.55 5.59
N LEU A 8 -17.87 -11.61 5.63
CA LEU A 8 -16.99 -12.05 4.55
C LEU A 8 -17.63 -13.30 3.93
N ASP A 9 -18.04 -13.22 2.66
CA ASP A 9 -18.63 -14.32 1.91
C ASP A 9 -17.55 -15.27 1.38
N ASP A 10 -16.43 -14.70 0.93
CA ASP A 10 -15.24 -15.39 0.49
C ASP A 10 -14.01 -14.92 1.31
N PRO A 11 -12.94 -15.73 1.46
CA PRO A 11 -11.73 -15.31 2.17
C PRO A 11 -11.15 -13.98 1.67
N ILE A 12 -11.17 -13.76 0.35
CA ILE A 12 -10.63 -12.55 -0.26
C ILE A 12 -11.40 -11.28 0.12
N ASP A 13 -12.63 -11.38 0.63
CA ASP A 13 -13.41 -10.22 1.09
C ASP A 13 -12.74 -9.48 2.26
N VAL A 14 -11.74 -10.07 2.90
CA VAL A 14 -10.93 -9.36 3.90
C VAL A 14 -10.23 -8.13 3.32
N MET A 15 -10.03 -8.07 2.01
CA MET A 15 -9.50 -6.89 1.33
C MET A 15 -10.33 -5.64 1.63
N TYR A 16 -11.67 -5.76 1.73
CA TYR A 16 -12.51 -4.64 2.17
C TYR A 16 -12.18 -4.17 3.60
N LEU A 17 -11.79 -5.08 4.49
CA LEU A 17 -11.35 -4.71 5.84
C LEU A 17 -9.97 -4.07 5.83
N MET A 18 -9.06 -4.56 4.99
CA MET A 18 -7.74 -3.97 4.81
C MET A 18 -7.84 -2.57 4.22
N HIS A 19 -8.59 -2.38 3.14
CA HIS A 19 -8.83 -1.09 2.51
C HIS A 19 -9.47 -0.11 3.48
N ALA A 20 -10.46 -0.53 4.27
CA ALA A 20 -11.01 0.32 5.33
C ALA A 20 -9.97 0.77 6.37
N ALA A 21 -8.97 -0.07 6.70
CA ALA A 21 -7.86 0.31 7.57
C ALA A 21 -6.89 1.28 6.88
N PHE A 22 -6.60 1.07 5.58
CA PHE A 22 -5.84 2.02 4.77
C PHE A 22 -6.53 3.38 4.68
N GLU A 23 -7.82 3.42 4.37
CA GLU A 23 -8.62 4.64 4.33
C GLU A 23 -8.51 5.42 5.64
N ALA A 24 -8.64 4.74 6.79
CA ALA A 24 -8.51 5.36 8.10
C ALA A 24 -7.10 5.94 8.34
N LEU A 25 -6.06 5.23 7.90
CA LEU A 25 -4.67 5.66 8.01
C LEU A 25 -4.37 6.85 7.10
N SER A 26 -4.74 6.79 5.82
CA SER A 26 -4.47 7.84 4.85
C SER A 26 -5.26 9.12 5.14
N GLU A 27 -6.49 9.01 5.67
CA GLU A 27 -7.24 10.15 6.20
C GLU A 27 -6.55 10.80 7.39
N ARG A 28 -5.97 10.00 8.29
CA ARG A 28 -5.20 10.50 9.44
C ARG A 28 -3.95 11.24 8.95
N VAL A 29 -3.23 10.69 7.98
CA VAL A 29 -2.02 11.30 7.41
C VAL A 29 -2.35 12.59 6.65
N GLU A 30 -3.42 12.62 5.85
CA GLU A 30 -3.89 13.83 5.17
C GLU A 30 -4.23 14.93 6.18
N ARG A 31 -4.95 14.59 7.25
CA ARG A 31 -5.31 15.53 8.31
C ARG A 31 -4.07 16.12 8.99
N LEU A 32 -3.07 15.29 9.33
CA LEU A 32 -1.81 15.77 9.89
C LEU A 32 -1.06 16.69 8.93
N ALA A 33 -1.08 16.40 7.62
CA ALA A 33 -0.51 17.29 6.61
C ALA A 33 -1.25 18.63 6.51
N ALA A 34 -2.58 18.61 6.64
CA ALA A 34 -3.43 19.80 6.61
C ALA A 34 -3.16 20.68 7.83
N GLU A 35 -3.14 20.11 9.04
CA GLU A 35 -2.82 20.81 10.29
C GLU A 35 -1.40 21.40 10.24
N GLY A 36 -0.46 20.64 9.66
CA GLY A 36 0.90 21.10 9.41
C GLY A 36 1.02 22.32 8.49
N GLN A 37 -0.02 22.74 7.76
CA GLN A 37 0.04 23.94 6.92
C GLN A 37 0.21 25.24 7.72
N ASP A 38 -0.33 25.29 8.93
CA ASP A 38 -0.33 26.48 9.79
C ASP A 38 0.98 26.63 10.60
N GLY A 39 1.92 25.69 10.45
CA GLY A 39 3.19 25.66 11.15
C GLY A 39 3.30 24.47 12.09
N GLY A 40 4.16 24.55 13.10
CA GLY A 40 4.35 23.46 14.07
C GLY A 40 5.30 22.36 13.62
N ASP A 41 5.47 21.37 14.49
CA ASP A 41 6.29 20.19 14.23
C ASP A 41 5.60 19.23 13.24
N LEU A 42 6.39 18.54 12.43
CA LEU A 42 5.92 17.55 11.45
C LEU A 42 6.30 16.12 11.84
N GLY A 43 6.78 15.88 13.07
CA GLY A 43 7.20 14.56 13.54
C GLY A 43 6.08 13.51 13.44
N GLU A 44 4.92 13.79 14.02
CA GLU A 44 3.77 12.86 13.98
C GLU A 44 3.27 12.60 12.55
N PHE A 45 3.26 13.63 11.70
CA PHE A 45 2.97 13.47 10.27
C PHE A 45 3.97 12.52 9.62
N ARG A 46 5.27 12.72 9.85
CA ARG A 46 6.34 11.90 9.24
C ARG A 46 6.22 10.45 9.68
N GLU A 47 6.08 10.20 10.98
CA GLU A 47 5.92 8.84 11.51
C GLU A 47 4.71 8.14 10.91
N SER A 48 3.57 8.85 10.81
CA SER A 48 2.35 8.29 10.21
C SER A 48 2.49 8.07 8.71
N PHE A 49 3.16 8.97 7.99
CA PHE A 49 3.40 8.86 6.55
C PHE A 49 4.36 7.70 6.24
N ASP A 50 5.47 7.59 6.98
CA ASP A 50 6.43 6.50 6.82
C ASP A 50 5.77 5.13 7.10
N PHE A 51 4.90 5.08 8.10
CA PHE A 51 4.10 3.89 8.38
C PHE A 51 3.12 3.58 7.23
N TRP A 52 2.40 4.57 6.71
CA TRP A 52 1.50 4.40 5.58
C TRP A 52 2.20 3.90 4.31
N VAL A 53 3.36 4.49 3.97
CA VAL A 53 4.20 4.05 2.85
C VAL A 53 4.58 2.57 3.01
N LYS A 54 5.02 2.17 4.20
CA LYS A 54 5.40 0.78 4.47
C LYS A 54 4.24 -0.19 4.23
N GLN A 55 3.03 0.16 4.70
CA GLN A 55 1.84 -0.67 4.50
C GLN A 55 1.50 -0.80 3.02
N LEU A 56 1.45 0.33 2.29
CA LEU A 56 1.10 0.37 0.86
C LEU A 56 2.07 -0.45 0.01
N LEU A 57 3.38 -0.31 0.24
CA LEU A 57 4.38 -1.03 -0.54
C LEU A 57 4.32 -2.54 -0.29
N TYR A 58 4.10 -2.96 0.94
CA TYR A 58 3.92 -4.37 1.24
C TYR A 58 2.67 -4.92 0.55
N HIS A 59 1.56 -4.20 0.65
CA HIS A 59 0.28 -4.58 0.08
C HIS A 59 0.37 -4.79 -1.43
N ALA A 60 0.79 -3.76 -2.17
CA ALA A 60 0.92 -3.80 -3.63
C ALA A 60 1.91 -4.88 -4.09
N THR A 61 3.03 -5.07 -3.39
CA THR A 61 4.00 -6.13 -3.72
C THR A 61 3.41 -7.52 -3.51
N THR A 62 2.63 -7.70 -2.45
CA THR A 62 2.02 -8.98 -2.10
C THR A 62 0.89 -9.33 -3.05
N GLU A 63 0.09 -8.34 -3.45
CA GLU A 63 -0.92 -8.49 -4.50
C GLU A 63 -0.31 -8.87 -5.83
N ASP A 64 0.75 -8.18 -6.25
CA ASP A 64 1.46 -8.51 -7.49
C ASP A 64 2.00 -9.94 -7.46
N THR A 65 2.58 -10.36 -6.34
CA THR A 65 3.22 -11.67 -6.21
C THR A 65 2.21 -12.81 -6.12
N TYR A 66 1.17 -12.66 -5.29
CA TYR A 66 0.32 -13.78 -4.88
C TYR A 66 -1.09 -13.72 -5.44
N MET A 67 -1.55 -12.56 -5.92
CA MET A 67 -2.92 -12.39 -6.40
C MET A 67 -2.98 -12.13 -7.90
N THR A 68 -2.30 -11.10 -8.42
CA THR A 68 -2.40 -10.73 -9.84
C THR A 68 -1.54 -11.62 -10.73
N ALA A 69 -0.30 -11.97 -10.35
CA ALA A 69 0.55 -12.87 -11.14
C ALA A 69 -0.11 -14.24 -11.47
N PRO A 70 -0.81 -14.92 -10.53
CA PRO A 70 -1.58 -16.12 -10.85
C PRO A 70 -2.74 -15.91 -11.85
N LEU A 71 -3.25 -14.68 -11.98
CA LEU A 71 -4.36 -14.33 -12.88
C LEU A 71 -3.89 -14.02 -14.33
N VAL A 72 -2.59 -13.77 -14.55
CA VAL A 72 -1.98 -13.35 -15.85
C VAL A 72 -2.13 -14.37 -17.00
N ASN A 73 -2.57 -15.61 -16.73
CA ASN A 73 -2.99 -16.53 -17.80
C ASN A 73 -4.32 -16.12 -18.49
N CYS A 74 -4.87 -14.96 -18.16
CA CYS A 74 -6.06 -14.37 -18.78
C CYS A 74 -5.66 -13.09 -19.54
N GLN A 75 -5.98 -13.03 -20.83
CA GLN A 75 -5.39 -12.17 -21.85
C GLN A 75 -5.35 -10.62 -21.65
N PRO A 76 -6.11 -9.93 -20.76
CA PRO A 76 -6.01 -8.47 -20.64
C PRO A 76 -4.69 -7.93 -20.07
N ALA A 77 -3.92 -8.72 -19.29
CA ALA A 77 -2.64 -8.29 -18.72
C ALA A 77 -1.51 -8.11 -19.77
N ARG A 78 -1.65 -8.73 -20.95
CA ARG A 78 -0.62 -8.72 -22.00
C ARG A 78 -0.56 -7.42 -22.81
N GLU A 79 -1.62 -6.63 -22.82
CA GLU A 79 -1.64 -5.33 -23.51
C GLU A 79 -0.91 -4.26 -22.67
N SER A 80 -0.83 -4.44 -21.35
CA SER A 80 -0.07 -3.57 -20.42
C SER A 80 1.45 -3.78 -20.52
N GLU A 81 1.94 -5.03 -20.59
CA GLU A 81 3.39 -5.33 -20.65
C GLU A 81 4.12 -4.67 -21.84
N ALA A 82 3.44 -4.54 -23.00
CA ALA A 82 4.05 -4.00 -24.22
C ALA A 82 4.18 -2.47 -24.20
N GLU A 83 3.26 -1.76 -23.53
CA GLU A 83 3.35 -0.31 -23.33
C GLU A 83 4.36 0.05 -22.21
N HIS A 84 4.57 -0.87 -21.26
CA HIS A 84 5.48 -0.70 -20.13
C HIS A 84 6.97 -0.89 -20.45
N ALA A 85 7.31 -1.65 -21.50
CA ALA A 85 8.69 -1.77 -21.95
C ALA A 85 9.29 -0.41 -22.38
N GLU A 86 8.47 0.54 -22.84
CA GLU A 86 8.91 1.90 -23.17
C GLU A 86 9.12 2.79 -21.93
N LEU A 87 8.38 2.57 -20.83
CA LEU A 87 8.55 3.30 -19.57
C LEU A 87 9.75 2.79 -18.76
N ALA A 88 10.02 1.49 -18.78
CA ALA A 88 11.24 0.90 -18.20
C ALA A 88 12.52 1.40 -18.91
N GLN A 89 12.41 1.82 -20.18
CA GLN A 89 13.52 2.40 -20.94
C GLN A 89 13.78 3.90 -20.62
N GLN A 90 12.85 4.60 -19.96
CA GLN A 90 12.98 6.03 -19.61
C GLN A 90 13.36 6.30 -18.14
N GLY A 91 13.45 5.27 -17.29
CA GLY A 91 13.78 5.40 -15.87
C GLY A 91 15.28 5.54 -15.51
N THR A 92 16.19 5.44 -16.49
CA THR A 92 17.61 5.16 -16.20
C THR A 92 18.58 6.36 -16.18
N GLU A 93 18.13 7.61 -16.07
CA GLU A 93 19.06 8.76 -16.08
C GLU A 93 19.03 9.70 -14.84
N LEU A 94 18.47 9.26 -13.71
CA LEU A 94 18.57 10.02 -12.46
C LEU A 94 19.11 9.16 -11.31
N ILE A 95 20.32 8.64 -11.49
CA ILE A 95 21.03 7.84 -10.47
C ILE A 95 22.28 8.56 -9.93
N ALA A 96 22.74 9.66 -10.55
CA ALA A 96 24.05 10.21 -10.26
C ALA A 96 24.10 11.42 -9.29
N TYR A 97 23.02 11.81 -8.59
CA TYR A 97 23.02 13.09 -7.84
C TYR A 97 22.66 13.06 -6.35
N LEU A 98 22.42 11.90 -5.73
CA LEU A 98 21.95 11.86 -4.33
C LEU A 98 22.89 11.09 -3.38
N ASP A 99 24.19 11.23 -3.59
CA ASP A 99 25.19 10.69 -2.67
C ASP A 99 25.53 11.73 -1.58
N LYS A 100 24.80 11.70 -0.46
CA LYS A 100 25.33 11.71 0.94
C LYS A 100 24.29 12.16 1.98
N GLY A 101 24.03 11.25 2.93
CA GLY A 101 23.47 11.56 4.25
C GLY A 101 22.59 10.41 4.75
N ASP A 102 22.72 10.06 6.03
CA ASP A 102 22.21 8.85 6.72
C ASP A 102 20.66 8.69 6.79
N GLU A 103 19.91 9.28 5.86
CA GLU A 103 18.44 9.19 5.72
C GLU A 103 18.02 8.49 4.40
N ALA A 104 18.94 7.79 3.74
CA ALA A 104 18.76 7.18 2.42
C ALA A 104 17.87 5.91 2.40
N GLY A 105 17.65 5.28 3.55
CA GLY A 105 17.04 3.95 3.62
C GLY A 105 15.62 3.85 3.06
N ILE A 106 14.78 4.88 3.24
CA ILE A 106 13.39 4.83 2.78
C ILE A 106 13.33 5.03 1.25
N SER A 107 13.92 6.08 0.66
CA SER A 107 13.94 6.22 -0.81
C SER A 107 14.54 5.03 -1.51
N ASP A 108 15.62 4.46 -0.98
CA ASP A 108 16.19 3.27 -1.60
C ASP A 108 15.19 2.10 -1.52
N SER A 109 14.47 1.96 -0.39
CA SER A 109 13.39 0.97 -0.23
C SER A 109 12.18 1.23 -1.14
N ILE A 110 11.69 2.47 -1.25
CA ILE A 110 10.57 2.83 -2.13
C ILE A 110 10.99 2.58 -3.58
N ARG A 111 12.18 3.03 -3.98
CA ARG A 111 12.71 2.83 -5.32
C ARG A 111 12.88 1.36 -5.67
N THR A 112 13.42 0.56 -4.76
CA THR A 112 13.52 -0.89 -4.95
C THR A 112 12.13 -1.52 -5.08
N ALA A 113 11.17 -1.08 -4.28
CA ALA A 113 9.78 -1.55 -4.38
C ALA A 113 9.15 -1.16 -5.72
N VAL A 114 9.28 0.09 -6.18
CA VAL A 114 8.80 0.56 -7.51
C VAL A 114 9.32 -0.36 -8.64
N LEU A 115 10.59 -0.76 -8.56
CA LEU A 115 11.20 -1.66 -9.56
C LEU A 115 10.68 -3.10 -9.48
N ALA A 116 10.12 -3.51 -8.35
CA ALA A 116 9.58 -4.85 -8.12
C ALA A 116 8.08 -4.97 -8.42
N LEU A 117 7.35 -3.85 -8.44
CA LEU A 117 5.94 -3.81 -8.83
C LEU A 117 5.81 -4.07 -10.32
N GLU A 118 4.76 -4.77 -10.73
CA GLU A 118 4.49 -5.10 -12.12
C GLU A 118 3.31 -4.31 -12.67
N GLU A 119 2.25 -4.14 -11.86
CA GLU A 119 1.02 -3.45 -12.27
C GLU A 119 1.21 -1.94 -12.44
N ALA A 120 0.54 -1.36 -13.44
CA ALA A 120 0.69 0.06 -13.77
C ALA A 120 0.20 0.98 -12.65
N GLU A 121 -0.95 0.64 -12.04
CA GLU A 121 -1.53 1.38 -10.92
C GLU A 121 -0.60 1.34 -9.70
N HIS A 122 0.00 0.18 -9.41
CA HIS A 122 0.98 0.04 -8.33
C HIS A 122 2.24 0.87 -8.57
N LYS A 123 2.76 0.89 -9.81
CA LYS A 123 3.89 1.75 -10.20
C LYS A 123 3.57 3.24 -10.03
N GLU A 124 2.35 3.66 -10.38
CA GLU A 124 1.90 5.04 -10.20
C GLU A 124 1.83 5.43 -8.71
N LEU A 125 1.23 4.58 -7.87
CA LEU A 125 1.20 4.78 -6.41
C LEU A 125 2.61 4.94 -5.83
N ALA A 126 3.52 4.04 -6.20
CA ALA A 126 4.88 4.04 -5.71
C ALA A 126 5.69 5.26 -6.18
N GLY A 127 5.50 5.72 -7.43
CA GLY A 127 6.09 6.97 -7.92
C GLY A 127 5.57 8.22 -7.18
N ARG A 128 4.29 8.23 -6.77
CA ARG A 128 3.71 9.31 -5.95
C ARG A 128 4.24 9.31 -4.52
N LEU A 129 4.51 8.13 -3.96
CA LEU A 129 5.17 7.99 -2.66
C LEU A 129 6.59 8.58 -2.70
N GLU A 130 7.38 8.24 -3.73
CA GLU A 130 8.74 8.80 -3.93
C GLU A 130 8.69 10.34 -4.04
N GLU A 131 7.72 10.87 -4.78
CA GLU A 131 7.49 12.32 -4.92
C GLU A 131 7.23 13.03 -3.58
N VAL A 132 6.49 12.42 -2.66
CA VAL A 132 6.21 12.98 -1.32
C VAL A 132 7.45 12.86 -0.43
N GLU A 133 8.12 11.72 -0.46
CA GLU A 133 9.32 11.48 0.35
C GLU A 133 10.47 12.42 -0.03
N GLU A 134 10.71 12.64 -1.32
CA GLU A 134 11.71 13.62 -1.77
C GLU A 134 11.43 15.03 -1.26
N LEU A 135 10.15 15.42 -1.21
CA LEU A 135 9.75 16.72 -0.72
C LEU A 135 10.04 16.84 0.78
N LEU A 136 9.79 15.77 1.54
CA LEU A 136 10.14 15.70 2.95
C LEU A 136 11.66 15.81 3.14
N LYS A 137 12.46 15.05 2.40
CA LYS A 137 13.94 15.12 2.43
C LYS A 137 14.50 16.50 2.16
N LYS A 138 13.95 17.22 1.18
CA LYS A 138 14.39 18.58 0.82
C LYS A 138 14.14 19.61 1.92
N GLU A 139 13.22 19.31 2.84
CA GLU A 139 12.82 20.21 3.92
C GLU A 139 13.33 19.77 5.30
N ILE A 140 13.80 18.54 5.44
CA ILE A 140 14.49 18.02 6.63
C ILE A 140 15.83 18.75 6.79
N GLY A 141 15.98 19.45 7.92
CA GLY A 141 17.18 20.21 8.26
C GLY A 141 17.06 21.74 8.13
N ARG A 142 15.90 22.25 7.71
CA ARG A 142 15.61 23.69 7.80
C ARG A 142 14.83 23.98 9.08
N ASP A 143 15.36 24.87 9.92
CA ASP A 143 14.70 25.35 11.16
C ASP A 143 13.26 25.86 10.94
N LYS A 144 12.90 26.19 9.70
CA LYS A 144 11.53 26.51 9.26
C LYS A 144 11.29 26.02 7.83
N VAL A 145 10.43 25.02 7.68
CA VAL A 145 9.78 24.71 6.40
C VAL A 145 8.89 25.89 6.00
N LEU A 146 9.06 26.40 4.79
CA LEU A 146 8.27 27.53 4.30
C LEU A 146 6.78 27.15 4.20
N ALA A 147 5.87 28.09 4.49
CA ALA A 147 4.43 27.86 4.38
C ALA A 147 4.00 27.39 2.97
N ARG A 148 4.71 27.82 1.92
CA ARG A 148 4.50 27.34 0.55
C ARG A 148 4.80 25.84 0.43
N THR A 149 5.88 25.36 1.04
CA THR A 149 6.24 23.95 0.96
C THR A 149 5.28 23.06 1.74
N ARG A 150 4.81 23.51 2.91
CA ARG A 150 3.79 22.79 3.69
C ARG A 150 2.47 22.63 2.92
N ARG A 151 2.04 23.68 2.20
CA ARG A 151 0.87 23.58 1.29
C ARG A 151 1.10 22.58 0.17
N HIS A 152 2.30 22.56 -0.39
CA HIS A 152 2.64 21.63 -1.47
C HIS A 152 2.68 20.17 -0.98
N LEU A 153 3.21 19.94 0.23
CA LEU A 153 3.19 18.64 0.89
C LEU A 153 1.76 18.14 1.07
N TYR A 154 0.88 18.94 1.68
CA TYR A 154 -0.54 18.61 1.81
C TYR A 154 -1.19 18.26 0.46
N GLN A 155 -0.96 19.06 -0.58
CA GLN A 155 -1.51 18.80 -1.91
C GLN A 155 -1.05 17.46 -2.49
N ARG A 156 0.21 17.07 -2.27
CA ARG A 156 0.72 15.78 -2.73
C ARG A 156 0.18 14.60 -1.92
N VAL A 157 0.07 14.76 -0.59
CA VAL A 157 -0.54 13.75 0.29
C VAL A 157 -2.01 13.51 -0.09
N MET A 158 -2.77 14.59 -0.31
CA MET A 158 -4.16 14.51 -0.77
C MET A 158 -4.25 13.81 -2.15
N ALA A 159 -3.37 14.14 -3.10
CA ALA A 159 -3.35 13.49 -4.41
C ALA A 159 -3.02 11.99 -4.32
N LEU A 160 -2.05 11.61 -3.48
CA LEU A 160 -1.72 10.22 -3.21
C LEU A 160 -2.91 9.46 -2.60
N ARG A 161 -3.60 10.06 -1.62
CA ARG A 161 -4.79 9.45 -1.02
C ARG A 161 -5.90 9.23 -2.05
N VAL A 162 -6.14 10.19 -2.94
CA VAL A 162 -7.14 10.02 -4.01
C VAL A 162 -6.77 8.85 -4.92
N LEU A 163 -5.50 8.72 -5.30
CA LEU A 163 -5.04 7.60 -6.11
C LEU A 163 -5.16 6.25 -5.38
N GLU A 164 -4.86 6.21 -4.08
CA GLU A 164 -5.10 5.01 -3.25
C GLU A 164 -6.58 4.60 -3.28
N PHE A 165 -7.49 5.56 -3.07
CA PHE A 165 -8.92 5.29 -3.06
C PHE A 165 -9.42 4.81 -4.42
N ASP A 166 -9.01 5.48 -5.51
CA ASP A 166 -9.37 5.09 -6.87
C ASP A 166 -8.85 3.66 -7.19
N HIS A 167 -7.63 3.34 -6.75
CA HIS A 167 -7.04 2.01 -6.91
C HIS A 167 -7.83 0.94 -6.16
N PHE A 168 -8.15 1.16 -4.88
CA PHE A 168 -8.96 0.22 -4.09
C PHE A 168 -10.37 0.07 -4.65
N GLU A 169 -11.04 1.15 -5.08
CA GLU A 169 -12.37 1.05 -5.71
C GLU A 169 -12.33 0.20 -6.99
N ASN A 170 -11.28 0.35 -7.80
CA ASN A 170 -11.09 -0.47 -9.00
C ASN A 170 -10.83 -1.93 -8.64
N GLU A 171 -9.94 -2.20 -7.70
CA GLU A 171 -9.60 -3.54 -7.27
C GLU A 171 -10.83 -4.28 -6.71
N GLU A 172 -11.57 -3.61 -5.82
CA GLU A 172 -12.80 -4.11 -5.22
C GLU A 172 -13.88 -4.44 -6.25
N ALA A 173 -14.03 -3.60 -7.28
CA ALA A 173 -15.02 -3.78 -8.33
C ALA A 173 -14.64 -4.91 -9.30
N PHE A 174 -13.37 -4.99 -9.69
CA PHE A 174 -12.94 -5.81 -10.82
C PHE A 174 -12.09 -7.02 -10.40
N VAL A 175 -11.06 -6.80 -9.59
CA VAL A 175 -10.07 -7.84 -9.25
C VAL A 175 -10.64 -8.80 -8.22
N LEU A 176 -11.26 -8.31 -7.13
CA LEU A 176 -11.85 -9.19 -6.11
C LEU A 176 -12.96 -10.06 -6.69
N SER A 177 -13.78 -9.50 -7.59
CA SER A 177 -14.79 -10.25 -8.34
C SER A 177 -14.17 -11.40 -9.14
N LEU A 178 -13.03 -11.15 -9.81
CA LEU A 178 -12.32 -12.16 -10.57
C LEU A 178 -11.73 -13.26 -9.68
N VAL A 179 -11.17 -12.88 -8.53
CA VAL A 179 -10.61 -13.82 -7.55
C VAL A 179 -11.72 -14.74 -7.01
N ARG A 180 -12.88 -14.19 -6.60
CA ARG A 180 -14.03 -14.98 -6.15
C ARG A 180 -14.50 -15.98 -7.21
N GLU A 181 -14.56 -15.57 -8.47
CA GLU A 181 -15.05 -16.42 -9.55
C GLU A 181 -14.08 -17.54 -9.97
N ARG A 182 -12.77 -17.31 -9.84
CA ARG A 182 -11.75 -18.15 -10.50
C ARG A 182 -10.81 -18.87 -9.56
N ILE A 183 -10.69 -18.42 -8.32
CA ILE A 183 -9.73 -18.95 -7.35
C ILE A 183 -10.51 -19.71 -6.29
N ALA A 184 -10.12 -20.97 -6.06
CA ALA A 184 -10.76 -21.80 -5.04
C ALA A 184 -10.52 -21.22 -3.64
N GLU A 185 -11.46 -21.46 -2.73
CA GLU A 185 -11.45 -20.89 -1.38
C GLU A 185 -10.13 -21.18 -0.62
N GLU A 186 -9.58 -22.38 -0.76
CA GLU A 186 -8.30 -22.75 -0.11
C GLU A 186 -7.11 -21.96 -0.68
N GLN A 187 -7.14 -21.64 -1.98
CA GLN A 187 -6.12 -20.82 -2.61
C GLN A 187 -6.27 -19.35 -2.21
N GLN A 188 -7.51 -18.85 -2.10
CA GLN A 188 -7.77 -17.52 -1.57
C GLN A 188 -7.27 -17.38 -0.13
N LEU A 189 -7.49 -18.38 0.73
CA LEU A 189 -6.95 -18.38 2.09
C LEU A 189 -5.42 -18.28 2.10
N GLY A 190 -4.74 -18.93 1.15
CA GLY A 190 -3.29 -18.79 0.98
C GLY A 190 -2.87 -17.37 0.61
N MET A 191 -3.53 -16.76 -0.38
CA MET A 191 -3.29 -15.37 -0.80
C MET A 191 -3.51 -14.39 0.35
N VAL A 192 -4.64 -14.52 1.03
CA VAL A 192 -5.03 -13.70 2.17
C VAL A 192 -4.05 -13.84 3.33
N ARG A 193 -3.53 -15.04 3.59
CA ARG A 193 -2.50 -15.22 4.61
C ARG A 193 -1.25 -14.42 4.27
N HIS A 194 -0.81 -14.42 3.01
CA HIS A 194 0.31 -13.58 2.59
C HIS A 194 -0.01 -12.08 2.70
N LEU A 195 -1.23 -11.65 2.40
CA LEU A 195 -1.66 -10.24 2.56
C LEU A 195 -1.63 -9.76 4.02
N LEU A 196 -1.86 -10.65 4.98
CA LEU A 196 -2.02 -10.28 6.40
C LEU A 196 -0.84 -10.70 7.30
N ILE A 197 0.00 -11.64 6.85
CA ILE A 197 1.11 -12.22 7.60
C ILE A 197 2.38 -12.19 6.76
N ASP A 198 3.35 -11.42 7.24
CA ASP A 198 4.67 -11.30 6.63
C ASP A 198 5.66 -12.24 7.32
N ASP A 199 5.74 -13.49 6.85
CA ASP A 199 6.61 -14.50 7.45
C ASP A 199 8.11 -14.11 7.45
N GLU A 200 8.53 -13.14 6.63
CA GLU A 200 9.92 -12.70 6.53
C GLU A 200 10.26 -11.53 7.47
N ALA A 201 9.26 -10.85 8.03
CA ALA A 201 9.46 -9.77 8.98
C ALA A 201 9.84 -10.25 10.39
N GLU A 202 10.52 -9.38 11.14
CA GLU A 202 10.83 -9.61 12.56
C GLU A 202 9.57 -9.82 13.41
N ASN A 203 8.50 -9.06 13.10
CA ASN A 203 7.17 -9.30 13.65
C ASN A 203 6.22 -9.70 12.51
N PRO A 204 5.97 -10.99 12.25
CA PRO A 204 5.14 -11.41 11.12
C PRO A 204 3.69 -10.91 11.12
N ARG A 205 3.19 -10.49 12.28
CA ARG A 205 1.80 -10.07 12.46
C ARG A 205 1.59 -8.57 12.30
N TRP A 206 2.64 -7.83 11.92
CA TRP A 206 2.63 -6.38 11.92
C TRP A 206 1.49 -5.75 11.10
N ILE A 207 0.96 -6.48 10.10
CA ILE A 207 -0.15 -6.03 9.25
C ILE A 207 -1.48 -6.39 9.88
N ILE A 208 -1.73 -7.67 10.17
CA ILE A 208 -3.02 -8.09 10.74
C ILE A 208 -3.32 -7.41 12.07
N ASP A 209 -2.30 -7.19 12.91
CA ASP A 209 -2.47 -6.52 14.19
C ASP A 209 -2.80 -5.03 13.97
N TRP A 210 -2.15 -4.35 13.00
CA TRP A 210 -2.49 -2.98 12.62
C TRP A 210 -3.90 -2.85 12.04
N VAL A 211 -4.26 -3.71 11.09
CA VAL A 211 -5.61 -3.73 10.50
C VAL A 211 -6.65 -3.90 11.61
N ALA A 212 -6.43 -4.84 12.54
CA ALA A 212 -7.33 -5.03 13.68
C ALA A 212 -7.47 -3.76 14.55
N GLU A 213 -6.40 -2.99 14.76
CA GLU A 213 -6.44 -1.74 15.54
C GLU A 213 -7.34 -0.68 14.91
N GLU A 214 -7.35 -0.56 13.58
CA GLU A 214 -8.15 0.43 12.84
C GLU A 214 -9.64 0.03 12.70
N LEU A 215 -9.95 -1.27 12.78
CA LEU A 215 -11.31 -1.77 12.57
C LEU A 215 -12.24 -1.58 13.78
N ALA A 216 -13.54 -1.50 13.51
CA ALA A 216 -14.57 -1.55 14.54
C ALA A 216 -14.67 -2.96 15.18
N PRO A 217 -15.20 -3.11 16.41
CA PRO A 217 -15.26 -4.41 17.09
C PRO A 217 -15.94 -5.53 16.31
N ALA A 218 -16.99 -5.22 15.52
CA ALA A 218 -17.67 -6.22 14.70
C ALA A 218 -16.75 -6.75 13.57
N GLN A 219 -16.04 -5.84 12.89
CA GLN A 219 -15.10 -6.17 11.83
C GLN A 219 -13.86 -6.93 12.36
N ARG A 220 -13.38 -6.60 13.56
CA ARG A 220 -12.30 -7.36 14.23
C ARG A 220 -12.67 -8.82 14.44
N ASN A 221 -13.94 -9.10 14.77
CA ASN A 221 -14.40 -10.48 14.91
C ASN A 221 -14.42 -11.22 13.58
N LEU A 222 -14.74 -10.54 12.47
CA LEU A 222 -14.66 -11.12 11.12
C LEU A 222 -13.20 -11.45 10.78
N LEU A 223 -12.27 -10.51 11.00
CA LEU A 223 -10.84 -10.71 10.78
C LEU A 223 -10.28 -11.88 11.62
N ALA A 224 -10.58 -11.92 12.91
CA ALA A 224 -10.14 -13.00 13.80
C ALA A 224 -10.72 -14.37 13.41
N SER A 225 -11.97 -14.39 12.94
CA SER A 225 -12.60 -15.63 12.46
C SER A 225 -11.90 -16.15 11.21
N LEU A 226 -11.56 -15.26 10.27
CA LEU A 226 -10.79 -15.61 9.08
C LEU A 226 -9.38 -16.09 9.43
N GLU A 227 -8.68 -15.36 10.29
CA GLU A 227 -7.31 -15.69 10.72
C GLU A 227 -7.22 -17.11 11.31
N SER A 228 -8.23 -17.53 12.09
CA SER A 228 -8.24 -18.87 12.68
C SER A 228 -8.14 -20.00 11.64
N ARG A 229 -8.58 -19.74 10.41
CA ARG A 229 -8.54 -20.65 9.27
C ARG A 229 -7.16 -20.73 8.61
N PHE A 230 -6.23 -19.82 8.90
CA PHE A 230 -4.87 -19.91 8.34
C PHE A 230 -4.12 -21.15 8.81
N SER A 231 -4.53 -21.76 9.93
CA SER A 231 -4.02 -23.05 10.38
C SER A 231 -4.31 -24.21 9.40
N GLU A 232 -5.27 -24.03 8.49
CA GLU A 232 -5.65 -24.99 7.46
C GLU A 232 -4.76 -24.89 6.20
N VAL A 233 -4.02 -23.77 6.06
CA VAL A 233 -3.14 -23.51 4.91
C VAL A 233 -1.79 -24.18 5.16
N PRO A 234 -1.33 -25.11 4.30
CA PRO A 234 0.02 -25.68 4.40
C PRO A 234 1.06 -24.56 4.26
N ILE A 235 2.00 -24.47 5.20
CA ILE A 235 3.16 -23.60 5.05
C ILE A 235 3.95 -24.13 3.86
N ALA A 236 4.06 -23.34 2.78
CA ALA A 236 4.91 -23.69 1.66
C ALA A 236 6.36 -23.73 2.17
N SER A 237 6.95 -24.92 2.22
CA SER A 237 8.39 -25.07 2.36
C SER A 237 9.03 -24.46 1.11
N GLY A 238 9.83 -23.40 1.30
CA GLY A 238 10.51 -22.68 0.21
C GLY A 238 11.44 -23.52 -0.66
#